data_AF-A0A7R9VQU5-F1
#
_entry.id   AF-A0A7R9VQU5-F1
#
_cell.length_a   1.000
_cell.length_b   1.000
_cell.length_c   1.000
_cell.angle_alpha   90.00
_cell.angle_beta   90.00
_cell.angle_gamma   90.00
#
_symmetry.space_group_name_H-M   'P 1'
#
loop_
_entity.id
_entity.type
_entity.pdbx_description
1 polymer ?
#
loop_
_entity_poly.entity_id
_entity_poly.type
_entity_poly.pdbx_seq_one_letter_code
_entity_poly.pdbx_strand_id
1 'polypeptide(L)'
;PVWLYPYEILALTDRGGVIEAIPDTISIDSLKRNDPDFVDLKTFFLHHFGPRDADEYANAKANFVESLAAYSMVCFLLQIKDRHNGNILLTSRGHLIHIDFGFFFLSSPGRNSGFESAP
;
A
#
# COMPACT_ATOMS: atom_id res chain seq x y z
N PRO A 1 7.01 -8.79 14.55
CA PRO A 1 7.42 -7.39 14.28
C PRO A 1 6.35 -6.71 13.42
N VAL A 2 6.30 -5.38 13.37
CA VAL A 2 5.43 -4.61 12.45
C VAL A 2 6.30 -3.63 11.67
N TRP A 3 5.91 -3.30 10.44
CA TRP A 3 6.72 -2.44 9.57
C TRP A 3 5.89 -1.34 8.91
N LEU A 4 6.38 -0.10 8.97
CA LEU A 4 5.79 1.08 8.32
C LEU A 4 6.89 1.85 7.59
N TYR A 5 6.51 2.53 6.51
CA TYR A 5 7.37 3.49 5.82
C TYR A 5 6.74 4.88 5.86
N PRO A 6 7.08 5.72 6.84
CA PRO A 6 6.71 7.14 6.80
C PRO A 6 7.54 7.83 5.73
N TYR A 7 6.88 8.59 4.85
CA TYR A 7 7.51 9.41 3.83
C TYR A 7 7.25 10.89 4.11
N GLU A 8 8.19 11.75 3.76
CA GLU A 8 8.12 13.17 4.10
C GLU A 8 7.08 13.92 3.26
N ILE A 9 6.36 14.82 3.93
CA ILE A 9 5.42 15.75 3.30
C ILE A 9 5.78 17.16 3.74
N LEU A 10 6.12 18.01 2.78
CA LEU A 10 6.40 19.43 3.01
C LEU A 10 5.27 20.28 2.42
N ALA A 11 4.37 20.75 3.28
CA ALA A 11 3.35 21.72 2.89
C ALA A 11 3.98 23.11 2.75
N LEU A 12 3.94 23.69 1.55
CA LEU A 12 4.54 24.99 1.25
C LEU A 12 3.49 26.10 1.19
N THR A 13 2.30 25.80 0.70
CA THR A 13 1.14 26.69 0.60
C THR A 13 -0.14 25.94 0.93
N ASP A 14 -1.27 26.66 0.95
CA ASP A 14 -2.61 26.06 1.15
C ASP A 14 -3.06 25.15 -0.02
N ARG A 15 -2.39 25.23 -1.18
CA ARG A 15 -2.72 24.46 -2.39
C ARG A 15 -1.52 23.73 -3.01
N GLY A 16 -0.41 23.68 -2.30
CA GLY A 16 0.85 23.22 -2.86
C GLY A 16 1.81 22.70 -1.80
N GLY A 17 2.51 21.65 -2.16
CA GLY A 17 3.54 21.04 -1.32
C GLY A 17 4.35 20.05 -2.13
N VAL A 18 5.30 19.42 -1.45
CA VAL A 18 6.15 18.36 -2.01
C VAL A 18 5.93 17.11 -1.18
N ILE A 19 5.88 15.96 -1.85
CA ILE A 19 5.80 14.64 -1.24
C ILE A 19 7.04 13.87 -1.67
N GLU A 20 7.71 13.24 -0.71
CA GLU A 20 8.83 12.36 -0.99
C GLU A 20 8.39 11.17 -1.85
N ALA A 21 9.09 10.95 -2.97
CA ALA A 21 8.87 9.80 -3.80
C ALA A 21 9.48 8.55 -3.16
N ILE A 22 8.75 7.43 -3.19
CA ILE A 22 9.20 6.18 -2.58
C ILE A 22 9.85 5.32 -3.67
N PRO A 23 11.18 5.15 -3.67
CA PRO A 23 11.89 4.42 -4.71
C PRO A 23 11.57 2.92 -4.67
N ASP A 24 11.82 2.22 -5.78
CA ASP A 24 11.67 0.76 -5.90
C ASP A 24 10.28 0.24 -5.53
N THR A 25 9.25 1.02 -5.87
CA THR A 25 7.86 0.67 -5.65
C THR A 25 7.03 0.70 -6.93
N ILE A 26 5.96 -0.07 -6.93
CA ILE A 26 4.91 -0.03 -7.96
C ILE A 26 3.54 -0.13 -7.27
N SER A 27 2.55 0.61 -7.75
CA SER A 27 1.18 0.40 -7.24
C SER A 27 0.66 -0.97 -7.66
N ILE A 28 -0.17 -1.60 -6.82
CA ILE A 28 -0.79 -2.89 -7.16
C ILE A 28 -1.61 -2.78 -8.45
N ASP A 29 -2.22 -1.62 -8.69
CA ASP A 29 -2.95 -1.32 -9.93
C ASP A 29 -2.02 -1.31 -11.16
N SER A 30 -0.90 -0.61 -11.08
CA SER A 30 0.10 -0.58 -12.15
C SER A 30 0.75 -1.95 -12.37
N LEU A 31 1.00 -2.71 -11.30
CA LEU A 31 1.51 -4.07 -11.39
C LEU A 31 0.58 -4.96 -12.22
N LYS A 32 -0.72 -4.96 -11.88
CA LYS A 32 -1.75 -5.73 -12.59
C LYS A 32 -1.84 -5.37 -14.08
N ARG A 33 -1.61 -4.11 -14.43
CA ARG A 33 -1.71 -3.63 -15.81
C ARG A 33 -0.47 -3.93 -16.64
N ASN A 34 0.71 -3.86 -16.01
CA ASN A 34 2.00 -3.88 -16.70
C ASN A 34 2.64 -5.27 -16.73
N ASP A 35 2.27 -6.17 -15.81
CA ASP A 35 2.71 -7.56 -15.83
C ASP A 35 1.71 -8.42 -16.63
N PRO A 36 2.07 -8.89 -17.84
CA PRO A 36 1.19 -9.66 -18.71
C PRO A 36 0.83 -11.03 -18.14
N ASP A 37 1.66 -11.56 -17.23
CA ASP A 37 1.47 -12.87 -16.59
C ASP A 37 0.81 -12.74 -15.21
N PHE A 38 0.34 -11.54 -14.84
CA PHE A 38 -0.31 -11.30 -13.57
C PHE A 38 -1.65 -12.05 -13.48
N VAL A 39 -1.71 -13.05 -12.59
CA VAL A 39 -2.95 -13.75 -12.25
C VAL A 39 -3.44 -13.29 -10.87
N ASP A 40 -2.60 -13.45 -9.86
CA ASP A 40 -2.83 -12.99 -8.50
C ASP A 40 -1.49 -12.66 -7.81
N LEU A 41 -1.55 -11.98 -6.66
CA LEU A 41 -0.33 -11.60 -5.93
C LEU A 41 0.47 -12.81 -5.45
N LYS A 42 -0.17 -13.94 -5.16
CA LYS A 42 0.53 -15.14 -4.71
C LYS A 42 1.41 -15.72 -5.82
N THR A 43 0.87 -15.78 -7.03
CA THR A 43 1.54 -16.24 -8.24
C THR A 43 2.65 -15.28 -8.63
N PHE A 44 2.37 -13.97 -8.59
CA PHE A 44 3.39 -12.94 -8.75
C PHE A 44 4.56 -13.13 -7.78
N PHE A 45 4.29 -13.35 -6.48
CA PHE A 45 5.34 -13.59 -5.49
C PHE A 45 6.15 -14.85 -5.77
N LEU A 46 5.51 -15.94 -6.24
CA LEU A 46 6.22 -17.17 -6.61
C LEU A 46 7.12 -16.98 -7.84
N HIS A 47 6.69 -16.16 -8.79
CA HIS A 47 7.47 -15.86 -9.99
C HIS A 47 8.61 -14.90 -9.70
N HIS A 48 8.37 -13.88 -8.87
CA HIS A 48 9.32 -12.80 -8.61
C HIS A 48 10.35 -13.13 -7.53
N PHE A 49 9.94 -13.78 -6.43
CA PHE A 49 10.81 -14.10 -5.28
C PHE A 49 11.22 -15.57 -5.23
N GLY A 50 10.79 -16.37 -6.21
CA GLY A 50 11.10 -17.78 -6.32
C GLY A 50 10.10 -18.71 -5.62
N PRO A 51 10.39 -20.03 -5.65
CA PRO A 51 9.49 -21.04 -5.11
C PRO A 51 9.35 -20.94 -3.58
N ARG A 52 8.39 -21.68 -3.01
CA ARG A 52 8.00 -21.55 -1.58
C ARG A 52 9.09 -21.91 -0.58
N ASP A 53 10.05 -22.72 -1.00
CA ASP A 53 11.22 -23.16 -0.26
C ASP A 53 12.41 -22.21 -0.40
N ALA A 54 12.33 -21.19 -1.25
CA ALA A 54 13.34 -20.16 -1.35
C ALA A 54 13.28 -19.21 -0.13
N ASP A 55 14.45 -18.92 0.44
CA ASP A 55 14.59 -17.96 1.54
C ASP A 55 14.06 -16.58 1.14
N GLU A 56 14.23 -16.18 -0.11
CA GLU A 56 13.76 -14.90 -0.63
C GLU A 56 12.23 -14.81 -0.62
N TYR A 57 11.52 -15.86 -1.05
CA TYR A 57 10.07 -15.94 -0.94
C TYR A 57 9.60 -15.87 0.52
N ALA A 58 10.27 -16.57 1.42
CA ALA A 58 9.94 -16.55 2.84
C ALA A 58 10.10 -15.13 3.44
N ASN A 59 11.20 -14.45 3.09
CA ASN A 59 11.48 -13.08 3.52
C ASN A 59 10.48 -12.08 2.93
N ALA A 60 10.20 -12.14 1.63
CA ALA A 60 9.23 -11.26 0.97
C ALA A 60 7.82 -11.44 1.55
N LYS A 61 7.43 -12.67 1.85
CA LYS A 61 6.16 -12.97 2.52
C LYS A 61 6.12 -12.44 3.95
N ALA A 62 7.21 -12.54 4.71
CA ALA A 62 7.29 -11.94 6.04
C ALA A 62 7.11 -10.42 5.96
N ASN A 63 7.85 -9.75 5.07
CA ASN A 63 7.74 -8.32 4.81
C ASN A 63 6.31 -7.89 4.43
N PHE A 64 5.64 -8.67 3.57
CA PHE A 64 4.24 -8.45 3.21
C PHE A 64 3.32 -8.51 4.43
N VAL A 65 3.45 -9.54 5.26
CA VAL A 65 2.61 -9.71 6.46
C VAL A 65 2.87 -8.62 7.50
N GLU A 66 4.13 -8.29 7.76
CA GLU A 66 4.51 -7.28 8.76
C GLU A 66 4.02 -5.87 8.38
N SER A 67 4.11 -5.53 7.09
CA SER A 67 3.62 -4.25 6.57
C SER A 67 2.09 -4.21 6.47
N LEU A 68 1.47 -5.30 6.01
CA LEU A 68 0.01 -5.42 5.97
C LEU A 68 -0.59 -5.22 7.35
N ALA A 69 -0.07 -5.93 8.36
CA ALA A 69 -0.56 -5.80 9.74
C ALA A 69 -0.45 -4.36 10.26
N ALA A 70 0.68 -3.69 10.00
CA ALA A 70 0.89 -2.33 10.46
C ALA A 70 -0.06 -1.33 9.77
N TYR A 71 -0.17 -1.38 8.44
CA TYR A 71 -1.06 -0.49 7.70
C TYR A 71 -2.54 -0.78 7.96
N SER A 72 -2.94 -2.04 8.22
CA SER A 72 -4.28 -2.36 8.71
C SER A 72 -4.60 -1.66 10.03
N MET A 73 -3.66 -1.65 10.98
CA MET A 73 -3.84 -0.91 12.23
C MET A 73 -3.93 0.60 11.99
N VAL A 74 -3.10 1.17 11.12
CA VAL A 74 -3.14 2.61 10.77
C VAL A 74 -4.47 2.98 10.13
N CYS A 75 -4.95 2.19 9.16
CA CYS A 75 -6.24 2.39 8.50
C CYS A 75 -7.41 2.30 9.48
N PHE A 76 -7.38 1.33 10.39
CA PHE A 76 -8.39 1.19 11.43
C PHE A 76 -8.40 2.38 12.39
N LEU A 77 -7.24 2.78 12.92
CA LEU A 77 -7.16 3.86 13.92
C LEU A 77 -7.47 5.23 13.33
N LEU A 78 -6.99 5.53 12.12
CA LEU A 78 -7.16 6.82 11.47
C LEU A 78 -8.41 6.89 10.59
N GLN A 79 -9.14 5.79 10.46
CA GLN A 79 -10.35 5.68 9.65
C GLN A 79 -10.10 6.19 8.22
N ILE A 80 -9.09 5.63 7.55
CA ILE A 80 -8.73 5.99 6.17
C ILE A 80 -9.71 5.33 5.20
N LYS A 81 -10.36 6.11 4.32
CA LYS A 81 -11.53 5.65 3.56
C LYS A 81 -11.31 5.40 2.07
N ASP A 82 -10.16 5.77 1.52
CA ASP A 82 -9.86 5.62 0.08
C ASP A 82 -8.73 4.60 -0.17
N ARG A 83 -8.96 3.34 0.21
CA ARG A 83 -7.98 2.24 0.07
C ARG A 83 -8.34 1.35 -1.12
N HIS A 84 -7.67 1.58 -2.24
CA HIS A 84 -7.72 0.77 -3.45
C HIS A 84 -6.31 0.46 -3.98
N ASN A 85 -6.19 -0.42 -4.98
CA ASN A 85 -4.90 -0.90 -5.52
C ASN A 85 -3.99 0.20 -6.09
N GLY A 86 -4.53 1.40 -6.36
CA GLY A 86 -3.74 2.56 -6.79
C GLY A 86 -3.03 3.27 -5.63
N ASN A 87 -3.60 3.20 -4.42
CA ASN A 87 -3.08 3.82 -3.20
C ASN A 87 -2.27 2.86 -2.34
N ILE A 88 -2.01 1.64 -2.84
CA ILE A 88 -1.20 0.62 -2.19
C ILE A 88 -0.04 0.31 -3.10
N LEU A 89 1.17 0.60 -2.63
CA LEU A 89 2.41 0.30 -3.29
C LEU A 89 2.97 -1.03 -2.79
N LEU A 90 3.64 -1.76 -3.68
CA LEU A 90 4.45 -2.92 -3.37
C LEU A 90 5.92 -2.57 -3.62
N THR A 91 6.76 -2.82 -2.62
CA THR A 91 8.21 -2.66 -2.74
C THR A 91 8.85 -3.87 -3.41
N SER A 92 10.03 -3.70 -4.00
CA SER A 92 10.89 -4.78 -4.49
C SER A 92 11.27 -5.84 -3.44
N ARG A 93 11.03 -5.57 -2.15
CA ARG A 93 11.28 -6.50 -1.04
C ARG A 93 10.02 -7.17 -0.49
N GLY A 94 8.84 -6.91 -1.07
CA GLY A 94 7.58 -7.52 -0.67
C GLY A 94 6.77 -6.75 0.39
N HIS A 95 7.24 -5.60 0.89
CA HIS A 95 6.44 -4.74 1.77
C HIS A 95 5.33 -4.02 1.02
N LEU A 96 4.20 -3.83 1.68
CA LEU A 96 3.16 -2.90 1.28
C LEU A 96 3.41 -1.50 1.87
N ILE A 97 3.14 -0.46 1.09
CA ILE A 97 3.16 0.93 1.57
C ILE A 97 1.86 1.59 1.13
N HIS A 98 1.08 2.09 2.10
CA HIS A 98 -0.11 2.88 1.80
C HIS A 98 0.30 4.33 1.55
N ILE A 99 -0.23 4.92 0.48
CA ILE A 99 -0.03 6.35 0.12
C ILE A 99 -1.37 7.07 0.06
N ASP A 100 -1.35 8.36 -0.26
CA ASP A 100 -2.52 9.22 -0.42
C ASP A 100 -3.47 9.16 0.78
N PHE A 101 -3.08 9.78 1.89
CA PHE A 101 -3.90 9.86 3.11
C PHE A 101 -4.89 11.03 3.08
N GLY A 102 -5.31 11.51 1.91
CA GLY A 102 -6.15 12.71 1.76
C GLY A 102 -7.55 12.62 2.42
N PHE A 103 -8.04 11.40 2.69
CA PHE A 103 -9.36 11.14 3.28
C PHE A 103 -9.24 10.32 4.57
N PHE A 104 -9.15 11.00 5.71
CA PHE A 104 -9.03 10.40 7.03
C PHE A 104 -10.05 11.00 8.02
N PHE A 105 -10.42 10.26 9.07
CA PHE A 105 -11.50 10.61 10.01
C PHE A 105 -12.87 10.89 9.34
N LEU A 106 -13.29 12.16 9.29
CA LEU A 106 -14.61 12.62 8.85
C LEU A 106 -14.60 13.19 7.43
N SER A 107 -13.43 13.38 6.81
CA SER A 107 -13.35 13.83 5.42
C SER A 107 -13.63 12.65 4.50
N SER A 108 -14.79 12.67 3.83
CA SER A 108 -15.14 11.71 2.78
C SER A 108 -15.05 12.36 1.39
N PRO A 109 -14.60 11.63 0.35
CA PRO A 109 -14.73 12.08 -1.03
C PRO A 109 -16.21 12.03 -1.42
N GLY A 110 -16.91 13.15 -1.28
CA GLY A 110 -18.30 13.29 -1.75
C GLY A 110 -19.33 13.58 -0.66
N ARG A 111 -20.35 14.35 -1.06
CA ARG A 111 -21.45 14.85 -0.25
C ARG A 111 -22.36 13.69 0.21
N ASN A 112 -22.31 13.32 1.49
CA ASN A 112 -23.31 12.47 2.17
C ASN A 112 -23.72 11.16 1.47
N SER A 113 -22.79 10.39 0.92
CA SER A 113 -23.04 8.98 0.61
C SER A 113 -22.79 8.17 1.86
N GLY A 114 -23.82 7.47 2.33
CA GLY A 114 -23.86 6.78 3.63
C GLY A 114 -22.67 5.87 3.89
N PHE A 115 -22.36 5.72 5.17
CA PHE A 115 -21.45 4.75 5.77
C PHE A 115 -21.23 3.50 4.90
N GLU A 116 -20.22 3.54 4.05
CA GLU A 116 -19.49 2.32 3.74
C GLU A 116 -18.59 2.07 4.94
N SER A 117 -18.95 1.04 5.69
CA SER A 117 -18.09 0.47 6.70
C SER A 117 -16.73 0.20 6.05
N ALA A 118 -15.70 0.90 6.52
CA ALA A 118 -14.35 0.36 6.37
C ALA A 118 -14.35 -1.04 7.00
N PRO A 119 -13.73 -2.05 6.37
CA PRO A 119 -13.51 -3.33 7.04
C PRO A 119 -12.61 -3.16 8.27
#